data_AF-A0A5N8WM43-F1
#
_entry.id   AF-A0A5N8WM43-F1
#
_cell.length_a   1.000
_cell.length_b   1.000
_cell.length_c   1.000
_cell.angle_alpha   90.00
_cell.angle_beta   90.00
_cell.angle_gamma   90.00
#
_symmetry.space_group_name_H-M   'P 1'
#
loop_
_entity.id
_entity.type
_entity.pdbx_description
1 polymer ?
#
loop_
_entity_poly.entity_id
_entity_poly.type
_entity_poly.pdbx_seq_one_letter_code
_entity_poly.pdbx_strand_id
1 'polypeptide(L)'
;MSLPRTHARRGAAAALTVLMAAVLGGTGAGASNANTNADADADAQQTRQIASSVLGTDYKITLTAQRSTEDEYAASVLLQVYTRAGGAWKESDRVTVGDVNGWFWYPLTGTGAVCQFSTAGTEPAPLTVSLLLTPSLGCSQPTDFVVKQGRVYAA
;
A
#
# COMPACT_ATOMS: atom_id res chain seq x y z
N MET A 1 -51.24 3.28 46.13
CA MET A 1 -52.05 4.42 45.64
C MET A 1 -51.59 4.72 44.22
N SER A 2 -52.27 4.14 43.24
CA SER A 2 -53.30 4.83 42.45
C SER A 2 -52.72 5.97 41.62
N LEU A 3 -52.38 5.68 40.35
CA LEU A 3 -52.97 6.25 39.11
C LEU A 3 -53.43 7.74 39.17
N PRO A 4 -53.69 8.42 38.04
CA PRO A 4 -53.13 8.33 36.68
C PRO A 4 -53.08 9.71 35.95
N ARG A 5 -52.79 9.71 34.63
CA ARG A 5 -53.55 10.45 33.59
C ARG A 5 -53.41 12.00 33.59
N THR A 6 -53.63 12.77 32.51
CA THR A 6 -54.17 12.56 31.17
C THR A 6 -53.81 13.79 30.33
N HIS A 7 -53.66 13.52 29.03
CA HIS A 7 -53.83 14.38 27.86
C HIS A 7 -54.60 15.71 28.02
N ALA A 8 -54.25 16.67 27.14
CA ALA A 8 -55.13 17.46 26.27
C ALA A 8 -54.45 18.81 25.99
N ARG A 9 -54.60 19.50 24.85
CA ARG A 9 -55.33 19.26 23.60
C ARG A 9 -54.76 20.25 22.57
N ARG A 10 -54.80 19.81 21.33
CA ARG A 10 -54.78 20.57 20.07
C ARG A 10 -55.41 21.97 20.15
N GLY A 11 -54.72 22.94 19.56
CA GLY A 11 -55.29 24.19 19.04
C GLY A 11 -54.75 24.42 17.63
N ALA A 12 -55.65 24.54 16.67
CA ALA A 12 -55.40 24.70 15.24
C ALA A 12 -55.35 26.18 14.84
N ALA A 13 -54.59 26.52 13.79
CA ALA A 13 -55.00 27.47 12.75
C ALA A 13 -54.00 27.46 11.59
N ALA A 14 -54.57 27.37 10.39
CA ALA A 14 -53.90 27.34 9.10
C ALA A 14 -53.49 28.75 8.63
N ALA A 15 -52.46 28.82 7.78
CA ALA A 15 -52.46 29.71 6.61
C ALA A 15 -51.38 29.27 5.62
N LEU A 16 -51.81 28.96 4.40
CA LEU A 16 -50.96 28.79 3.23
C LEU A 16 -50.33 30.13 2.83
N THR A 17 -49.05 30.11 2.44
CA THR A 17 -48.57 30.81 1.24
C THR A 17 -47.35 30.08 0.68
N VAL A 18 -47.51 29.58 -0.54
CA VAL A 18 -46.45 29.09 -1.43
C VAL A 18 -45.64 30.29 -1.92
N LEU A 19 -44.30 30.19 -1.96
CA LEU A 19 -43.47 30.80 -2.99
C LEU A 19 -42.07 30.17 -2.97
N MET A 20 -41.71 29.56 -4.09
CA MET A 20 -40.37 29.06 -4.39
C MET A 20 -39.42 30.24 -4.63
N ALA A 21 -38.19 30.13 -4.12
CA ALA A 21 -37.01 30.69 -4.78
C ALA A 21 -35.76 29.97 -4.25
N ALA A 22 -35.09 29.23 -5.14
CA ALA A 22 -33.78 28.64 -4.91
C ALA A 22 -32.73 29.75 -4.89
N VAL A 23 -31.88 29.79 -3.85
CA VAL A 23 -30.51 30.32 -3.93
C VAL A 23 -29.62 29.49 -3.03
N LEU A 24 -28.67 28.81 -3.67
CA LEU A 24 -27.53 28.12 -3.08
C LEU A 24 -26.54 29.16 -2.54
N GLY A 25 -26.07 29.01 -1.30
CA GLY A 25 -25.12 29.95 -0.72
C GLY A 25 -24.62 29.59 0.68
N GLY A 26 -24.33 28.31 0.92
CA GLY A 26 -23.59 27.90 2.10
C GLY A 26 -22.09 28.05 1.85
N THR A 27 -21.49 29.18 2.22
CA THR A 27 -20.03 29.29 2.38
C THR A 27 -19.63 28.62 3.69
N GLY A 28 -19.81 27.30 3.74
CA GLY A 28 -19.01 26.47 4.63
C GLY A 28 -17.61 26.41 4.05
N ALA A 29 -16.63 27.01 4.72
CA ALA A 29 -15.22 26.76 4.48
C ALA A 29 -14.90 25.31 4.88
N GLY A 30 -15.39 24.36 4.08
CA GLY A 30 -14.85 23.02 4.02
C GLY A 30 -13.64 23.08 3.12
N ALA A 31 -12.45 22.99 3.69
CA ALA A 31 -11.25 22.67 2.93
C ALA A 31 -11.47 21.28 2.32
N SER A 32 -12.07 21.23 1.15
CA SER A 32 -11.97 20.08 0.27
C SER A 32 -10.50 19.97 -0.06
N ASN A 33 -9.85 18.95 0.50
CA ASN A 33 -8.63 18.41 -0.04
C ASN A 33 -8.98 17.87 -1.43
N ALA A 34 -9.08 18.79 -2.40
CA ALA A 34 -9.03 18.45 -3.80
C ALA A 34 -7.65 17.86 -3.98
N ASN A 35 -7.60 16.53 -4.01
CA ASN A 35 -6.44 15.80 -4.46
C ASN A 35 -6.30 16.15 -5.94
N THR A 36 -5.67 17.28 -6.21
CA THR A 36 -5.26 17.75 -7.53
C THR A 36 -4.15 16.82 -8.00
N ASN A 37 -4.52 15.60 -8.36
CA ASN A 37 -3.76 14.82 -9.33
C ASN A 37 -4.28 15.24 -10.70
N ALA A 38 -4.05 16.50 -11.05
CA ALA A 38 -4.22 17.02 -12.39
C ALA A 38 -2.80 17.34 -12.89
N ASP A 39 -2.29 16.42 -13.71
CA ASP A 39 -1.19 16.55 -14.64
C ASP A 39 0.17 17.02 -14.10
N ALA A 40 0.84 16.09 -13.43
CA ALA A 40 2.29 15.92 -13.55
C ALA A 40 2.63 14.45 -13.28
N ASP A 41 2.57 13.59 -14.30
CA ASP A 41 3.72 12.75 -14.67
C ASP A 41 3.38 11.94 -15.93
N ALA A 42 3.96 12.32 -17.07
CA ALA A 42 3.95 11.46 -18.25
C ALA A 42 5.01 10.35 -18.16
N ASP A 43 5.69 10.19 -17.01
CA ASP A 43 6.79 9.22 -16.85
C ASP A 43 6.91 8.64 -15.41
N ALA A 44 5.80 8.52 -14.67
CA ALA A 44 5.85 7.91 -13.34
C ALA A 44 6.18 6.43 -13.47
N GLN A 45 7.42 6.07 -13.13
CA GLN A 45 7.92 4.69 -13.18
C GLN A 45 6.97 3.76 -12.40
N GLN A 46 6.39 2.78 -13.11
CA GLN A 46 5.39 1.90 -12.53
C GLN A 46 6.01 1.01 -11.46
N THR A 47 5.37 0.93 -10.29
CA THR A 47 5.80 0.07 -9.19
C THR A 47 4.66 -0.79 -8.67
N ARG A 48 4.99 -1.98 -8.16
CA ARG A 48 4.02 -2.89 -7.54
C ARG A 48 4.66 -3.64 -6.39
N GLN A 49 4.05 -3.58 -5.21
CA GLN A 49 4.42 -4.48 -4.12
C GLN A 49 4.02 -5.92 -4.47
N ILE A 50 4.99 -6.83 -4.44
CA ILE A 50 4.79 -8.25 -4.80
C ILE A 50 4.79 -9.16 -3.56
N ALA A 51 5.46 -8.76 -2.47
CA ALA A 51 5.40 -9.44 -1.19
C ALA A 51 5.64 -8.47 -0.03
N SER A 52 5.13 -8.80 1.16
CA SER A 52 5.52 -8.13 2.40
C SER A 52 5.39 -9.08 3.59
N SER A 53 6.31 -8.95 4.55
CA SER A 53 6.34 -9.71 5.79
C SER A 53 6.73 -8.80 6.94
N VAL A 54 6.18 -9.06 8.13
CA VAL A 54 6.56 -8.37 9.37
C VAL A 54 7.27 -9.38 10.26
N LEU A 55 8.49 -9.04 10.67
CA LEU A 55 9.34 -9.84 11.53
C LEU A 55 9.26 -9.33 12.96
N GLY A 56 8.47 -10.03 13.79
CA GLY A 56 8.23 -9.61 15.17
C GLY A 56 7.62 -8.21 15.22
N THR A 57 8.22 -7.31 15.99
CA THR A 57 7.80 -5.91 16.12
C THR A 57 8.72 -4.91 15.43
N ASP A 58 9.89 -5.36 15.00
CA ASP A 58 11.04 -4.48 14.75
C ASP A 58 11.23 -4.19 13.27
N TYR A 59 10.97 -5.19 12.42
CA TYR A 59 11.17 -5.07 10.97
C TYR A 59 9.91 -5.38 10.18
N LYS A 60 9.71 -4.63 9.10
CA LYS A 60 8.85 -5.00 7.98
C LYS A 60 9.72 -5.10 6.74
N ILE A 61 9.59 -6.20 6.01
CA ILE A 61 10.29 -6.44 4.76
C ILE A 61 9.28 -6.37 3.63
N THR A 62 9.63 -5.72 2.53
CA THR A 62 8.78 -5.61 1.34
C THR A 62 9.60 -5.93 0.09
N LEU A 63 9.00 -6.65 -0.84
CA LEU A 63 9.50 -6.80 -2.20
C LEU A 63 8.66 -5.94 -3.13
N THR A 64 9.31 -5.07 -3.88
CA THR A 64 8.65 -4.16 -4.83
C THR A 64 9.21 -4.39 -6.22
N ALA A 65 8.36 -4.77 -7.16
CA ALA A 65 8.66 -4.74 -8.59
C ALA A 65 8.63 -3.29 -9.08
N GLN A 66 9.62 -2.90 -9.86
CA GLN A 66 9.72 -1.59 -10.47
C GLN A 66 9.94 -1.79 -11.98
N ARG A 67 9.01 -1.31 -12.81
CA ARG A 67 9.11 -1.41 -14.27
C ARG A 67 10.25 -0.53 -14.78
N SER A 68 11.00 -0.98 -15.77
CA SER A 68 12.00 -0.13 -16.41
C SER A 68 11.32 1.00 -17.19
N THR A 69 11.95 2.17 -17.20
CA THR A 69 11.57 3.32 -18.04
C THR A 69 12.14 3.21 -19.46
N GLU A 70 13.12 2.31 -19.68
CA GLU A 70 13.81 2.12 -20.96
C GLU A 70 13.32 0.89 -21.73
N ASP A 71 12.86 -0.14 -21.02
CA ASP A 71 12.29 -1.37 -21.58
C ASP A 71 10.99 -1.71 -20.87
N GLU A 72 9.88 -1.60 -21.58
CA GLU A 72 8.55 -1.81 -21.03
C GLU A 72 8.31 -3.25 -20.54
N TYR A 73 9.12 -4.23 -20.96
CA TYR A 73 9.00 -5.62 -20.53
C TYR A 73 9.90 -5.95 -19.34
N ALA A 74 10.87 -5.09 -19.05
CA ALA A 74 11.86 -5.29 -18.01
C ALA A 74 11.43 -4.70 -16.66
N ALA A 75 11.94 -5.28 -15.59
CA ALA A 75 11.70 -4.85 -14.23
C ALA A 75 12.92 -5.09 -13.33
N SER A 76 13.05 -4.24 -12.33
CA SER A 76 13.92 -4.44 -11.17
C SER A 76 13.10 -4.88 -9.97
N VAL A 77 13.69 -5.66 -9.07
CA VAL A 77 13.07 -6.02 -7.79
C VAL A 77 13.84 -5.36 -6.67
N LEU A 78 13.15 -4.55 -5.88
CA LEU A 78 13.69 -3.92 -4.69
C LEU A 78 13.28 -4.73 -3.46
N LEU A 79 14.25 -5.08 -2.61
CA LEU A 79 14.02 -5.58 -1.27
C LEU A 79 14.24 -4.43 -0.30
N GLN A 80 13.18 -4.03 0.38
CA GLN A 80 13.18 -2.90 1.30
C GLN A 80 12.92 -3.36 2.73
N VAL A 81 13.72 -2.83 3.66
CA VAL A 81 13.58 -3.02 5.10
C VAL A 81 13.01 -1.75 5.70
N TYR A 82 12.04 -1.91 6.57
CA TYR A 82 11.44 -0.83 7.34
C TYR A 82 11.58 -1.11 8.82
N THR A 83 11.94 -0.09 9.60
CA THR A 83 11.95 -0.10 11.06
C THR A 83 10.85 0.79 11.63
N ARG A 84 10.46 0.57 12.90
CA ARG A 84 9.54 1.46 13.60
C ARG A 84 10.29 2.70 14.09
N ALA A 85 9.87 3.88 13.65
CA ALA A 85 10.36 5.16 14.13
C ALA A 85 9.21 6.15 14.27
N GLY A 86 8.97 6.66 15.49
CA GLY A 86 7.84 7.55 15.78
C GLY A 86 6.48 6.90 15.54
N GLY A 87 6.34 5.60 15.83
CA GLY A 87 5.09 4.85 15.64
C GLY A 87 4.79 4.46 14.18
N ALA A 88 5.55 4.93 13.20
CA ALA A 88 5.38 4.59 11.79
C ALA A 88 6.50 3.67 11.28
N TRP A 89 6.21 2.91 10.23
CA TRP A 89 7.24 2.19 9.46
C TRP A 89 8.02 3.19 8.61
N LYS A 90 9.33 3.25 8.78
CA LYS A 90 10.23 4.05 7.95
C LYS A 90 11.25 3.14 7.30
N GLU A 91 11.51 3.36 6.01
CA GLU A 91 12.52 2.60 5.28
C GLU A 91 13.88 2.86 5.94
N SER A 92 14.56 1.77 6.30
CA SER A 92 15.89 1.80 6.91
C SER A 92 16.98 1.41 5.93
N ASP A 93 16.67 0.51 5.01
CA ASP A 93 17.62 0.05 3.98
C ASP A 93 16.89 -0.55 2.78
N ARG A 94 17.61 -0.65 1.66
CA ARG A 94 17.10 -1.22 0.40
C ARG A 94 18.23 -1.75 -0.47
N VAL A 95 17.98 -2.90 -1.09
CA VAL A 95 18.86 -3.52 -2.10
C VAL A 95 18.06 -4.02 -3.29
N THR A 96 18.75 -4.29 -4.41
CA THR A 96 18.16 -4.96 -5.58
C THR A 96 18.30 -6.47 -5.44
N VAL A 97 17.25 -7.21 -5.77
CA VAL A 97 17.29 -8.68 -5.88
C VAL A 97 17.60 -9.06 -7.33
N GLY A 98 18.72 -9.75 -7.53
CA GLY A 98 19.22 -10.06 -8.87
C GLY A 98 19.68 -8.81 -9.62
N ASP A 99 19.62 -8.85 -10.95
CA ASP A 99 20.08 -7.78 -11.81
C ASP A 99 19.04 -6.66 -11.95
N VAL A 100 19.52 -5.42 -12.08
CA VAL A 100 18.69 -4.28 -12.48
C VAL A 100 18.11 -4.55 -13.86
N ASN A 101 16.79 -4.41 -14.00
CA ASN A 101 16.05 -4.72 -15.22
C ASN A 101 16.20 -6.19 -15.69
N GLY A 102 16.63 -7.09 -14.81
CA GLY A 102 16.81 -8.52 -15.12
C GLY A 102 15.53 -9.35 -15.06
N TRP A 103 14.41 -8.76 -14.63
CA TRP A 103 13.13 -9.47 -14.46
C TRP A 103 12.12 -9.10 -15.54
N PHE A 104 11.19 -9.99 -15.82
CA PHE A 104 10.07 -9.71 -16.72
C PHE A 104 8.90 -9.11 -15.94
N TRP A 105 8.50 -7.88 -16.29
CA TRP A 105 7.46 -7.13 -15.59
C TRP A 105 6.14 -7.88 -15.46
N TYR A 106 5.66 -8.50 -16.54
CA TYR A 106 4.35 -9.16 -16.56
C TYR A 106 4.30 -10.44 -15.70
N PRO A 107 5.25 -11.39 -15.81
CA PRO A 107 5.36 -12.50 -14.86
C PRO A 107 5.51 -12.04 -13.41
N LEU A 108 6.39 -11.05 -13.16
CA LEU A 108 6.73 -10.58 -11.82
C LEU A 108 5.56 -9.88 -11.10
N THR A 109 4.64 -9.28 -11.86
CA THR A 109 3.45 -8.62 -11.31
C THR A 109 2.19 -9.49 -11.37
N GLY A 110 2.30 -10.70 -11.90
CA GLY A 110 1.22 -11.67 -11.95
C GLY A 110 0.99 -12.41 -10.62
N THR A 111 -0.10 -13.19 -10.57
CA THR A 111 -0.35 -14.12 -9.46
C THR A 111 0.69 -15.23 -9.47
N GLY A 112 1.25 -15.55 -8.30
CA GLY A 112 2.28 -16.59 -8.18
C GLY A 112 3.69 -16.14 -8.58
N ALA A 113 3.91 -14.83 -8.74
CA ALA A 113 5.23 -14.27 -9.03
C ALA A 113 6.30 -14.56 -7.97
N VAL A 114 5.87 -14.76 -6.71
CA VAL A 114 6.77 -15.02 -5.58
C VAL A 114 6.69 -16.51 -5.27
N CYS A 115 7.73 -17.24 -5.67
CA CYS A 115 7.83 -18.68 -5.43
C CYS A 115 8.26 -18.98 -3.99
N GLN A 116 9.19 -18.18 -3.47
CA GLN A 116 9.63 -18.25 -2.09
C GLN A 116 9.89 -16.84 -1.56
N PHE A 117 9.30 -16.55 -0.41
CA PHE A 117 9.64 -15.39 0.39
C PHE A 117 9.55 -15.81 1.85
N SER A 118 10.68 -16.30 2.38
CA SER A 118 10.78 -16.78 3.74
C SER A 118 11.62 -15.83 4.58
N THR A 119 11.13 -15.56 5.78
CA THR A 119 11.75 -14.61 6.71
C THR A 119 11.69 -15.21 8.11
N ALA A 120 12.76 -15.16 8.90
CA ALA A 120 12.74 -15.61 10.29
C ALA A 120 12.85 -14.44 11.28
N GLY A 121 12.09 -14.51 12.38
CA GLY A 121 12.08 -13.50 13.44
C GLY A 121 13.25 -13.61 14.43
N THR A 122 14.41 -14.07 13.98
CA THR A 122 15.66 -14.14 14.75
C THR A 122 16.53 -12.92 14.44
N GLU A 123 17.54 -12.63 15.28
CA GLU A 123 18.56 -11.63 14.96
C GLU A 123 19.94 -12.33 14.90
N PRO A 124 20.63 -12.32 13.76
CA PRO A 124 20.20 -11.79 12.45
C PRO A 124 19.00 -12.54 11.85
N ALA A 125 18.21 -11.85 11.03
CA ALA A 125 17.02 -12.38 10.37
C ALA A 125 17.36 -12.91 8.97
N PRO A 126 17.48 -14.23 8.75
CA PRO A 126 17.64 -14.78 7.42
C PRO A 126 16.40 -14.54 6.56
N LEU A 127 16.64 -14.21 5.30
CA LEU A 127 15.64 -14.02 4.26
C LEU A 127 16.02 -14.85 3.04
N THR A 128 15.05 -15.51 2.42
CA THR A 128 15.25 -16.18 1.13
C THR A 128 14.19 -15.71 0.15
N VAL A 129 14.63 -15.37 -1.06
CA VAL A 129 13.78 -14.87 -2.14
C VAL A 129 13.97 -15.76 -3.38
N SER A 130 12.87 -16.27 -3.93
CA SER A 130 12.82 -16.90 -5.25
C SER A 130 11.58 -16.39 -5.96
N LEU A 131 11.74 -15.99 -7.22
CA LEU A 131 10.70 -15.32 -8.01
C LEU A 131 10.50 -16.05 -9.33
N LEU A 132 9.29 -15.97 -9.88
CA LEU A 132 8.97 -16.55 -11.17
C LEU A 132 9.72 -15.81 -12.28
N LEU A 133 10.56 -16.53 -13.03
CA LEU A 133 11.24 -15.98 -14.22
C LEU A 133 10.23 -15.81 -15.35
N THR A 134 9.65 -16.94 -15.77
CA THR A 134 8.54 -17.02 -16.72
C THR A 134 7.72 -18.28 -16.42
N PRO A 135 6.46 -18.39 -16.85
CA PRO A 135 5.66 -19.61 -16.65
C PRO A 135 6.32 -20.90 -17.17
N SER A 136 7.11 -20.80 -18.24
CA SER A 136 7.77 -21.97 -18.86
C SER A 136 9.10 -22.34 -18.20
N LEU A 137 9.83 -21.36 -17.64
CA LEU A 137 11.11 -21.61 -16.95
C LEU A 137 10.91 -21.92 -15.47
N GLY A 138 9.80 -21.46 -14.89
CA GLY A 138 9.54 -21.59 -13.46
C GLY A 138 10.32 -20.56 -12.63
N CYS A 139 10.65 -20.96 -11.41
CA CYS A 139 11.22 -20.10 -10.39
C CYS A 139 12.74 -19.92 -10.55
N SER A 140 13.24 -18.75 -10.17
CA SER A 140 14.67 -18.48 -10.06
C SER A 140 15.32 -19.37 -9.01
N GLN A 141 16.64 -19.53 -9.09
CA GLN A 141 17.39 -20.03 -7.94
C GLN A 141 17.14 -19.12 -6.73
N PRO A 142 17.03 -19.66 -5.51
CA PRO A 142 16.88 -18.86 -4.31
C PRO A 142 18.07 -17.92 -4.13
N THR A 143 17.79 -16.67 -3.76
CA THR A 143 18.78 -15.69 -3.33
C THR A 143 18.59 -15.46 -1.84
N ASP A 144 19.67 -15.65 -1.09
CA ASP A 144 19.67 -15.52 0.37
C ASP A 144 20.22 -14.16 0.79
N PHE A 145 19.56 -13.57 1.79
CA PHE A 145 19.95 -12.34 2.44
C PHE A 145 19.87 -12.51 3.95
N VAL A 146 20.54 -11.59 4.65
CA VAL A 146 20.42 -11.47 6.10
C VAL A 146 20.08 -10.01 6.42
N VAL A 147 19.05 -9.82 7.24
CA VAL A 147 18.79 -8.51 7.86
C VAL A 147 19.42 -8.49 9.23
N LYS A 148 20.25 -7.48 9.46
CA LYS A 148 20.90 -7.24 10.75
C LYS A 148 20.84 -5.76 11.06
N GLN A 149 20.34 -5.41 12.24
CA GLN A 149 20.24 -4.01 12.69
C GLN A 149 19.53 -3.09 11.67
N GLY A 150 18.48 -3.62 11.01
CA GLY A 150 17.69 -2.89 10.01
C GLY A 150 18.37 -2.67 8.66
N ARG A 151 19.50 -3.34 8.40
CA ARG A 151 20.22 -3.31 7.11
C ARG A 151 20.24 -4.68 6.45
N VAL A 152 20.30 -4.69 5.12
CA VAL A 152 20.34 -5.92 4.31
C VAL A 152 21.77 -6.25 3.92
N TYR A 153 22.12 -7.52 4.02
CA TYR A 153 23.38 -8.08 3.58
C TYR A 153 23.11 -9.29 2.70
N ALA A 154 23.92 -9.49 1.66
CA ALA A 154 23.97 -10.78 0.97
C ALA A 154 24.48 -11.85 1.95
N ALA A 155 23.87 -13.03 1.93
CA ALA A 155 24.25 -14.16 2.77
C ALA A 155 25.41 -14.96 2.18
#